data_AF-A0A559JN08-F1
#
_entry.id   AF-A0A559JN08-F1
#
_cell.length_a   1.000
_cell.length_b   1.000
_cell.length_c   1.000
_cell.angle_alpha   90.00
_cell.angle_beta   90.00
_cell.angle_gamma   90.00
#
_symmetry.space_group_name_H-M   'P 1'
#
loop_
_entity.id
_entity.type
_entity.pdbx_description
1 polymer ?
#
loop_
_entity_poly.entity_id
_entity_poly.type
_entity_poly.pdbx_seq_one_letter_code
_entity_poly.pdbx_strand_id
1 'polypeptide(L)'
;MKCKGAIDTAGTNVERQTNIGGITVKILKLQWGKPSASSTIKNGKLTQQKVVYNRGDYALSFIFNDVTHLDYINLTKRAGK
;
A
#
# COMPACT_ATOMS: atom_id res chain seq x y z
N MET A 1 26.76 3.41 22.60
CA MET A 1 26.31 4.48 21.69
C MET A 1 27.26 4.55 20.50
N LYS A 2 26.79 4.22 19.30
CA LYS A 2 27.33 4.62 17.97
C LYS A 2 26.35 4.12 16.92
N CYS A 3 25.45 5.01 16.51
CA CYS A 3 24.63 4.83 15.32
C CYS A 3 25.53 4.88 14.09
N LYS A 4 25.33 3.98 13.12
CA LYS A 4 25.83 4.18 11.76
C LYS A 4 24.70 3.83 10.81
N GLY A 5 24.10 4.89 10.27
CA GLY A 5 23.05 4.79 9.28
C GLY A 5 23.57 4.19 7.98
N ALA A 6 22.70 3.42 7.35
CA ALA A 6 22.64 3.29 5.91
C ALA A 6 21.15 3.31 5.56
N ILE A 7 20.71 4.44 5.00
CA ILE A 7 19.49 4.49 4.21
C ILE A 7 19.98 4.17 2.81
N ASP A 8 19.82 2.92 2.38
CA ASP A 8 19.94 2.58 0.97
C ASP A 8 18.56 2.77 0.33
N THR A 9 18.55 3.54 -0.74
CA THR A 9 17.43 3.72 -1.65
C THR A 9 17.81 3.08 -2.98
N ALA A 10 17.77 1.75 -3.10
CA ALA A 10 17.79 1.07 -4.39
C ALA A 10 17.20 -0.35 -4.30
N GLY A 11 15.96 -0.49 -4.78
CA GLY A 11 15.20 -1.73 -4.75
C GLY A 11 15.90 -2.89 -5.46
N THR A 12 16.38 -3.84 -4.67
CA THR A 12 16.85 -5.14 -5.18
C THR A 12 15.86 -6.22 -4.73
N ASN A 13 15.45 -7.05 -5.68
CA ASN A 13 14.36 -8.04 -5.66
C ASN A 13 14.38 -9.12 -4.54
N VAL A 14 15.19 -8.97 -3.49
CA VAL A 14 15.38 -9.96 -2.42
C VAL A 14 14.37 -9.80 -1.27
N GLU A 15 13.72 -8.64 -1.11
CA GLU A 15 12.73 -8.40 -0.03
C GLU A 15 11.26 -8.39 -0.48
N ARG A 16 10.96 -8.80 -1.72
CA ARG A 16 9.58 -8.76 -2.24
C ARG A 16 8.62 -9.63 -1.44
N GLN A 17 9.11 -10.72 -0.83
CA GLN A 17 8.33 -11.58 0.07
C GLN A 17 8.11 -10.99 1.47
N THR A 18 8.96 -10.08 1.95
CA THR A 18 8.90 -9.55 3.32
C THR A 18 8.30 -8.15 3.45
N ASN A 19 8.33 -7.28 2.42
CA ASN A 19 7.86 -5.88 2.57
C ASN A 19 6.52 -5.54 1.89
N ILE A 20 6.13 -6.19 0.78
CA ILE A 20 4.90 -5.81 0.04
C ILE A 20 4.10 -7.03 -0.44
N GLY A 21 4.75 -8.13 -0.82
CA GLY A 21 4.10 -9.34 -1.32
C GLY A 21 3.27 -10.11 -0.30
N GLY A 22 3.45 -9.84 1.00
CA GLY A 22 2.62 -10.39 2.07
C GLY A 22 1.41 -9.51 2.44
N ILE A 23 1.33 -8.28 1.93
CA ILE A 23 0.23 -7.38 2.26
C ILE A 23 -0.95 -7.71 1.34
N THR A 24 -1.95 -8.38 1.90
CA THR A 24 -3.22 -8.67 1.21
C THR A 24 -4.33 -7.74 1.72
N VAL A 25 -5.41 -7.62 0.95
CA VAL A 25 -6.60 -6.88 1.38
C VAL A 25 -7.15 -7.44 2.71
N LYS A 26 -7.04 -8.76 2.92
CA LYS A 26 -7.46 -9.43 4.15
C LYS A 26 -6.62 -8.99 5.36
N ILE A 27 -5.30 -8.93 5.22
CA ILE A 27 -4.39 -8.49 6.29
C ILE A 27 -4.63 -7.02 6.64
N LEU A 28 -4.83 -6.15 5.64
CA LEU A 28 -5.18 -4.75 5.89
C LEU A 28 -6.49 -4.62 6.67
N LYS A 29 -7.53 -5.39 6.30
CA LYS A 29 -8.80 -5.38 7.04
C LYS A 29 -8.68 -5.93 8.45
N LEU A 30 -7.87 -6.96 8.67
CA LEU A 30 -7.61 -7.53 10.00
C LEU A 30 -6.87 -6.56 10.91
N GLN A 31 -5.81 -5.93 10.41
CA GLN A 31 -4.93 -5.08 11.21
C GLN A 31 -5.51 -3.67 11.38
N TRP A 32 -6.09 -3.11 10.32
CA TRP A 32 -6.46 -1.68 10.25
C TRP A 32 -7.96 -1.46 10.15
N GLY A 33 -8.76 -2.52 10.14
CA GLY A 33 -10.21 -2.44 10.06
C GLY A 33 -10.74 -2.07 8.68
N LYS A 34 -11.97 -1.54 8.66
CA LYS A 34 -12.67 -1.16 7.42
C LYS A 34 -11.92 0.01 6.73
N PRO A 35 -11.61 -0.10 5.43
CA PRO A 35 -11.00 1.00 4.70
C PRO A 35 -11.95 2.19 4.58
N SER A 36 -11.38 3.38 4.46
CA SER A 36 -12.13 4.63 4.23
C SER A 36 -12.79 4.64 2.85
N ALA A 37 -12.17 4.01 1.86
CA ALA A 37 -12.77 3.77 0.55
C ALA A 37 -12.21 2.49 -0.09
N SER A 38 -12.99 1.86 -0.94
CA SER A 38 -12.51 0.81 -1.84
C SER A 38 -13.18 0.97 -3.20
N SER A 39 -12.41 0.84 -4.27
CA SER A 39 -12.89 0.92 -5.64
C SER A 39 -12.12 -0.02 -6.54
N THR A 40 -12.69 -0.31 -7.70
CA THR A 40 -12.03 -1.07 -8.75
C THR A 40 -11.64 -0.12 -9.87
N ILE A 41 -10.40 -0.21 -10.33
CA ILE A 41 -9.82 0.61 -11.40
C ILE A 41 -9.56 -0.31 -12.57
N LYS A 42 -10.05 0.04 -13.76
CA LYS A 42 -9.70 -0.64 -15.00
C LYS A 42 -8.53 0.09 -15.65
N ASN A 43 -7.42 -0.61 -15.84
CA ASN A 43 -6.24 -0.11 -16.55
C ASN A 43 -5.99 -1.00 -17.78
N GLY A 44 -6.63 -0.66 -18.90
CA GLY A 44 -6.65 -1.50 -20.09
C GLY A 44 -7.32 -2.85 -19.81
N LYS A 45 -6.54 -3.94 -19.93
CA LYS A 45 -7.00 -5.31 -19.63
C LYS A 45 -6.87 -5.70 -18.16
N LEU A 46 -6.17 -4.89 -17.36
CA LEU A 46 -5.97 -5.16 -15.93
C LEU A 46 -7.10 -4.55 -15.11
N THR A 47 -7.62 -5.32 -14.17
CA THR A 47 -8.62 -4.85 -13.20
C THR A 47 -7.95 -4.79 -11.84
N GLN A 48 -7.64 -3.60 -11.38
CA GLN A 48 -6.96 -3.37 -10.11
C GLN A 48 -7.95 -3.00 -9.02
N GLN A 49 -7.71 -3.44 -7.79
CA GLN A 49 -8.45 -3.01 -6.62
C GLN A 49 -7.69 -1.92 -5.88
N LYS A 50 -8.33 -0.77 -5.68
CA LYS A 50 -7.83 0.31 -4.82
C LYS A 50 -8.49 0.22 -3.45
N VAL A 51 -7.69 0.28 -2.40
CA VAL A 51 -8.15 0.34 -1.00
C VAL A 51 -7.48 1.54 -0.32
N VAL A 52 -8.26 2.41 0.30
CA VAL A 52 -7.78 3.65 0.89
C VAL A 52 -7.97 3.67 2.40
N TYR A 53 -6.94 4.03 3.14
CA TYR A 53 -6.96 4.26 4.58
C TYR A 53 -6.53 5.69 4.88
N ASN A 54 -7.35 6.42 5.63
CA ASN A 54 -6.98 7.73 6.14
C ASN A 54 -6.12 7.59 7.42
N ARG A 55 -5.05 8.38 7.49
CA ARG A 55 -4.10 8.47 8.61
C ARG A 55 -3.81 9.95 8.87
N GLY A 56 -4.54 10.55 9.79
CA GLY A 56 -4.52 11.99 10.02
C GLY A 56 -4.78 12.77 8.73
N ASP A 57 -3.84 13.65 8.38
CA ASP A 57 -3.89 14.52 7.19
C ASP A 57 -3.46 13.82 5.90
N TYR A 58 -3.24 12.51 5.93
CA TYR A 58 -2.80 11.75 4.76
C TYR A 58 -3.76 10.59 4.46
N ALA A 59 -3.76 10.18 3.19
CA ALA A 59 -4.45 9.00 2.72
C ALA A 59 -3.43 8.03 2.10
N LEU A 60 -3.45 6.80 2.57
CA LEU A 60 -2.70 5.67 2.02
C LEU A 60 -3.61 4.91 1.06
N SER A 61 -3.25 4.85 -0.21
CA SER A 61 -3.95 4.10 -1.24
C SER A 61 -3.13 2.87 -1.65
N PHE A 62 -3.65 1.68 -1.36
CA PHE A 62 -3.08 0.41 -1.77
C PHE A 62 -3.72 -0.02 -3.09
N ILE A 63 -2.91 -0.24 -4.12
CA ILE A 63 -3.36 -0.67 -5.44
C ILE A 63 -2.95 -2.11 -5.67
N PHE A 64 -3.93 -2.98 -5.82
CA PHE A 64 -3.72 -4.40 -5.99
C PHE A 64 -4.08 -4.84 -7.41
N ASN A 65 -3.30 -5.74 -8.00
CA ASN A 65 -3.67 -6.40 -9.26
C ASN A 65 -4.77 -7.46 -9.05
N ASP A 66 -4.87 -8.02 -7.84
CA ASP A 66 -5.96 -8.86 -7.37
C ASP A 66 -6.01 -8.87 -5.82
N VAL A 67 -6.88 -9.67 -5.19
CA VAL A 67 -7.04 -9.66 -3.73
C VAL A 67 -5.78 -10.05 -2.92
N THR A 68 -4.80 -10.67 -3.57
CA THR A 68 -3.56 -11.19 -2.96
C THR A 68 -2.29 -10.46 -3.39
N HIS A 69 -2.29 -9.79 -4.55
CA HIS A 69 -1.09 -9.18 -5.12
C HIS A 69 -1.15 -7.65 -5.08
N LEU A 70 -0.46 -7.07 -4.08
CA LEU A 70 -0.24 -5.63 -4.00
C LEU A 70 0.78 -5.19 -5.07
N ASP A 71 0.40 -4.19 -5.86
CA ASP A 71 1.22 -3.64 -6.95
C ASP A 71 2.04 -2.45 -6.44
N TYR A 72 1.36 -1.41 -5.93
CA TYR A 72 2.01 -0.23 -5.34
C TYR A 72 1.13 0.45 -4.30
N ILE A 73 1.76 1.31 -3.49
CA ILE A 73 1.12 2.12 -2.46
C ILE A 73 1.38 3.60 -2.77
N ASN A 74 0.34 4.42 -2.71
CA ASN A 74 0.46 5.88 -2.79
C ASN A 74 0.13 6.53 -1.45
N LEU A 75 0.93 7.52 -1.07
CA LEU A 75 0.66 8.42 0.05
C LEU A 75 0.31 9.79 -0.52
N THR A 76 -0.90 10.27 -0.24
CA THR A 76 -1.35 11.60 -0.67
C THR A 76 -1.75 12.42 0.54
N LYS A 77 -1.34 13.69 0.60
CA LYS A 77 -1.91 14.64 1.56
C LYS A 77 -3.40 14.77 1.26
N ARG A 78 -4.24 14.56 2.26
CA ARG A 78 -5.67 14.83 2.17
C ARG A 78 -5.80 16.34 2.07
N ALA A 79 -6.63 16.81 1.13
CA ALA A 79 -7.09 18.19 1.19
C ALA A 79 -7.80 18.33 2.54
N GLY A 80 -7.12 18.97 3.50
CA GLY A 80 -7.76 19.45 4.71
C GLY A 80 -8.93 20.31 4.26
N LYS A 81 -10.06 20.19 4.94
CA LYS A 81 -11.05 21.25 4.85
C LYS A 81 -10.43 22.56 5.31
#